data_AF-A0A444ZFF1-F1
#
_entry.id   AF-A0A444ZFF1-F1
#
_cell.length_a   1.000
_cell.length_b   1.000
_cell.length_c   1.000
_cell.angle_alpha   90.00
_cell.angle_beta   90.00
_cell.angle_gamma   90.00
#
_symmetry.space_group_name_H-M   'P 1'
#
loop_
_entity.id
_entity.type
_entity.pdbx_description
1 polymer ?
#
loop_
_entity_poly.entity_id
_entity_poly.type
_entity_poly.pdbx_seq_one_letter_code
_entity_poly.pdbx_strand_id
1 'polypeptide(L)'
;MADPANDFSQFGISVMEKDKLVGEVVRFMLFKTHQNSGCPVKREELTQLVTKTYHQRNLPAYVINEAKNKLSSIFGYEMRELQRILPSSKSNARFSQSNVADSKSYILVSQLEPQVYEKYVVDVNAAHLSGFTFVIISIVYLAGGKITEGMLADLLSLCSN
;
A
#
# COMPACT_ATOMS: atom_id res chain seq x y z
N MET A 1 -6.35 10.13 -30.49
CA MET A 1 -6.69 10.95 -29.30
C MET A 1 -8.04 10.46 -28.80
N ALA A 2 -8.10 9.90 -27.59
CA ALA A 2 -9.35 9.42 -27.00
C ALA A 2 -9.78 10.45 -25.96
N ASP A 3 -10.96 11.03 -26.15
CA ASP A 3 -11.58 11.95 -25.20
C ASP A 3 -11.86 11.19 -23.89
N PRO A 4 -11.34 11.64 -22.73
CA PRO A 4 -11.58 10.98 -21.44
C PRO A 4 -13.05 11.08 -21.01
N ALA A 5 -13.86 11.92 -21.68
CA ALA A 5 -15.29 12.08 -21.43
C ALA A 5 -16.16 10.87 -21.86
N ASN A 6 -15.64 9.93 -22.64
CA ASN A 6 -16.44 8.85 -23.24
C ASN A 6 -16.33 7.48 -22.54
N ASP A 7 -15.57 7.34 -21.45
CA ASP A 7 -15.46 6.08 -20.68
C ASP A 7 -16.57 5.90 -19.62
N PHE A 8 -17.36 6.94 -19.34
CA PHE A 8 -18.24 7.00 -18.17
C PHE A 8 -19.59 6.30 -18.35
N SER A 9 -20.12 6.31 -19.57
CA SER A 9 -21.41 5.69 -19.92
C SER A 9 -21.37 4.15 -19.89
N GLN A 10 -20.17 3.55 -19.91
CA GLN A 10 -19.99 2.09 -19.88
C GLN A 10 -20.49 1.44 -18.57
N PHE A 11 -20.56 2.20 -17.48
CA PHE A 11 -20.95 1.68 -16.17
C PHE A 11 -22.42 1.92 -15.83
N GLY A 12 -23.15 2.72 -16.62
CA GLY A 12 -24.54 3.07 -16.32
C GLY A 12 -24.73 3.84 -15.00
N ILE A 13 -23.67 4.52 -14.53
CA ILE A 13 -23.64 5.27 -13.26
C ILE A 13 -23.44 6.75 -13.56
N SER A 14 -24.06 7.62 -12.76
CA SER A 14 -23.91 9.07 -12.92
C SER A 14 -22.51 9.56 -12.55
N VAL A 15 -22.09 10.71 -13.11
CA VAL A 15 -20.78 11.32 -12.80
C VAL A 15 -20.65 11.62 -11.30
N MET A 16 -21.70 12.18 -10.68
CA MET A 16 -21.72 12.50 -9.24
C MET A 16 -21.54 11.26 -8.36
N GLU A 17 -22.17 10.16 -8.73
CA GLU A 17 -22.14 8.92 -7.97
C GLU A 17 -20.79 8.21 -8.10
N LYS A 18 -20.19 8.29 -9.28
CA LYS A 18 -18.80 7.88 -9.48
C LYS A 18 -17.84 8.73 -8.66
N ASP A 19 -17.98 10.05 -8.66
CA ASP A 19 -17.15 10.96 -7.85
C ASP A 19 -17.29 10.67 -6.35
N LYS A 20 -18.50 10.30 -5.91
CA LYS A 20 -18.75 9.84 -4.54
C LYS A 20 -17.93 8.58 -4.21
N LEU A 21 -17.95 7.56 -5.07
CA LEU A 21 -17.17 6.33 -4.87
C LEU A 21 -15.67 6.59 -4.85
N VAL A 22 -15.17 7.42 -5.78
CA VAL A 22 -13.75 7.82 -5.82
C VAL A 22 -13.39 8.55 -4.52
N GLY A 23 -14.22 9.51 -4.10
CA GLY A 23 -14.03 10.24 -2.85
C GLY A 23 -14.00 9.33 -1.62
N GLU A 24 -14.82 8.27 -1.60
CA GLU A 24 -14.82 7.28 -0.53
C GLU A 24 -13.52 6.47 -0.47
N VAL A 25 -13.00 6.02 -1.62
CA VAL A 25 -11.72 5.32 -1.70
C VAL A 25 -10.56 6.23 -1.28
N VAL A 26 -10.52 7.47 -1.76
CA VAL A 26 -9.51 8.48 -1.37
C VAL A 26 -9.53 8.68 0.14
N ARG A 27 -10.71 8.93 0.69
CA ARG A 27 -10.92 9.16 2.12
C ARG A 27 -10.46 7.94 2.94
N PHE A 28 -10.86 6.75 2.53
CA PHE A 28 -10.48 5.51 3.19
C PHE A 28 -8.96 5.33 3.21
N MET A 29 -8.27 5.53 2.08
CA MET A 29 -6.82 5.40 2.01
C MET A 29 -6.10 6.39 2.94
N LEU A 30 -6.52 7.66 2.97
CA LEU A 30 -5.91 8.68 3.84
C LEU A 30 -6.05 8.30 5.33
N PHE A 31 -7.26 7.98 5.77
CA PHE A 31 -7.50 7.65 7.18
C PHE A 31 -6.89 6.33 7.60
N LYS A 32 -6.97 5.30 6.74
CA LYS A 32 -6.42 3.99 7.07
C LYS A 32 -4.91 4.00 7.16
N THR A 33 -4.25 4.74 6.27
CA THR A 33 -2.79 4.94 6.34
C THR A 33 -2.38 5.60 7.66
N HIS A 34 -3.12 6.62 8.10
CA HIS A 34 -2.82 7.29 9.37
C HIS A 34 -3.10 6.40 10.59
N GLN A 35 -4.23 5.68 10.62
CA GLN A 35 -4.60 4.81 11.75
C GLN A 35 -3.68 3.60 11.90
N ASN A 36 -3.22 3.02 10.78
CA ASN A 36 -2.43 1.80 10.77
C ASN A 36 -0.92 2.06 10.57
N SER A 37 -0.44 3.27 10.86
CA SER A 37 0.99 3.63 10.77
C SER A 37 1.63 3.26 9.43
N GLY A 38 0.93 3.51 8.32
CA GLY A 38 1.42 3.23 6.97
C GLY A 38 1.32 1.76 6.52
N CYS A 39 0.66 0.89 7.28
CA CYS A 39 0.48 -0.52 6.91
C CYS A 39 -0.23 -0.65 5.54
N PRO A 40 0.22 -1.57 4.65
CA PRO A 40 -0.42 -1.76 3.35
C PRO A 40 -1.92 -2.11 3.44
N VAL A 41 -2.72 -1.42 2.63
CA VAL A 41 -4.16 -1.64 2.51
C VAL A 41 -4.42 -2.68 1.43
N LYS A 42 -5.15 -3.76 1.74
CA LYS A 42 -5.44 -4.80 0.74
C LYS A 42 -6.38 -4.28 -0.35
N ARG A 43 -6.16 -4.72 -1.59
CA ARG A 43 -7.05 -4.40 -2.71
C ARG A 43 -8.49 -4.80 -2.44
N GLU A 44 -8.70 -5.96 -1.80
CA GLU A 44 -10.02 -6.47 -1.46
C GLU A 44 -10.83 -5.47 -0.62
N GLU A 45 -10.18 -4.81 0.34
CA GLU A 45 -10.85 -3.83 1.21
C GLU A 45 -11.33 -2.60 0.41
N LEU A 46 -10.56 -2.18 -0.60
CA LEU A 46 -10.94 -1.09 -1.49
C LEU A 46 -12.03 -1.51 -2.46
N THR A 47 -11.94 -2.73 -2.99
CA THR A 47 -12.96 -3.31 -3.86
C THR A 47 -14.30 -3.36 -3.13
N GLN A 48 -14.30 -3.76 -1.86
CA GLN A 48 -15.50 -3.83 -1.00
C GLN A 48 -16.18 -2.48 -0.77
N LEU A 49 -15.46 -1.35 -0.85
CA LEU A 49 -16.11 -0.03 -0.78
C LEU A 49 -17.02 0.20 -1.99
N VAL A 50 -16.60 -0.27 -3.15
CA VAL A 50 -17.31 -0.09 -4.43
C VAL A 50 -18.39 -1.16 -4.62
N THR A 51 -18.08 -2.41 -4.27
CA THR A 51 -18.97 -3.55 -4.55
C THR A 51 -20.16 -3.68 -3.61
N LYS A 52 -20.16 -2.98 -2.47
CA LYS A 52 -21.33 -2.88 -1.59
C LYS A 52 -22.56 -2.32 -2.29
N THR A 53 -22.36 -1.43 -3.25
CA THR A 53 -23.44 -0.73 -3.94
C THR A 53 -23.58 -1.18 -5.40
N TYR A 54 -22.50 -1.68 -6.03
CA TYR A 54 -22.49 -2.05 -7.45
C TYR A 54 -21.84 -3.40 -7.71
N HIS A 55 -22.49 -4.23 -8.53
CA HIS A 55 -22.02 -5.59 -8.83
C HIS A 55 -21.20 -5.67 -10.13
N GLN A 56 -20.81 -4.52 -10.71
CA GLN A 56 -20.11 -4.49 -11.99
C GLN A 56 -18.61 -4.77 -11.82
N ARG A 57 -18.13 -5.82 -12.49
CA ARG A 57 -16.77 -6.37 -12.33
C ARG A 57 -15.63 -5.38 -12.57
N ASN A 58 -15.78 -4.45 -13.52
CA ASN A 58 -14.71 -3.53 -13.92
C ASN A 58 -14.71 -2.21 -13.13
N LEU A 59 -15.82 -1.89 -12.46
CA LEU A 59 -16.00 -0.62 -11.77
C LEU A 59 -14.97 -0.40 -10.63
N PRO A 60 -14.67 -1.39 -9.76
CA PRO A 60 -13.70 -1.19 -8.69
C PRO A 60 -12.30 -0.86 -9.20
N ALA A 61 -11.86 -1.52 -10.28
CA ALA A 61 -10.56 -1.25 -10.87
C ALA A 61 -10.49 0.19 -11.41
N TYR A 62 -11.55 0.65 -12.05
CA TYR A 62 -11.64 2.02 -12.54
C TYR A 62 -11.62 3.02 -11.37
N VAL A 63 -12.48 2.85 -10.37
CA VAL A 63 -12.59 3.77 -9.23
C VAL A 63 -11.26 3.87 -8.48
N ILE A 64 -10.58 2.74 -8.27
CA ILE A 64 -9.25 2.72 -7.65
C ILE A 64 -8.25 3.51 -8.50
N ASN A 65 -8.25 3.35 -9.83
CA ASN A 65 -7.33 4.08 -10.71
C ASN A 65 -7.57 5.59 -10.68
N GLU A 66 -8.84 6.00 -10.70
CA GLU A 66 -9.21 7.42 -10.56
C GLU A 66 -8.80 7.97 -9.19
N ALA A 67 -8.99 7.20 -8.12
CA ALA A 67 -8.54 7.57 -6.77
C ALA A 67 -7.01 7.74 -6.70
N LYS A 68 -6.21 6.90 -7.39
CA LYS A 68 -4.75 7.09 -7.51
C LYS A 68 -4.42 8.47 -8.11
N ASN A 69 -5.14 8.85 -9.17
CA ASN A 69 -4.93 10.15 -9.83
C ASN A 69 -5.30 11.32 -8.91
N LYS A 70 -6.46 11.26 -8.24
CA LYS A 70 -6.88 12.32 -7.30
C LYS A 70 -5.94 12.44 -6.10
N LEU A 71 -5.42 11.33 -5.58
CA LEU A 71 -4.44 11.34 -4.48
C LEU A 71 -3.14 12.06 -4.89
N SER A 72 -2.65 11.81 -6.09
CA SER A 72 -1.44 12.47 -6.60
C SER A 72 -1.70 13.94 -6.90
N SER A 73 -2.74 14.25 -7.68
CA SER A 73 -3.03 15.61 -8.15
C SER A 73 -3.48 16.58 -7.05
N ILE A 74 -4.19 16.11 -6.02
CA ILE A 74 -4.79 16.99 -4.99
C ILE A 74 -3.96 16.96 -3.71
N PHE A 75 -3.47 15.79 -3.30
CA PHE A 75 -2.83 15.60 -2.00
C PHE A 75 -1.32 15.39 -2.09
N GLY A 76 -0.75 15.26 -3.30
CA GLY A 76 0.68 14.96 -3.46
C GLY A 76 1.08 13.58 -2.94
N TYR A 77 0.17 12.60 -3.00
CA TYR A 77 0.45 11.21 -2.64
C TYR A 77 0.42 10.29 -3.84
N GLU A 78 1.46 9.46 -3.99
CA GLU A 78 1.45 8.31 -4.88
C GLU A 78 0.79 7.13 -4.17
N MET A 79 -0.30 6.61 -4.73
CA MET A 79 -0.87 5.35 -4.27
C MET A 79 -0.22 4.18 -5.01
N ARG A 80 0.84 3.64 -4.42
CA ARG A 80 1.68 2.61 -5.00
C ARG A 80 1.11 1.22 -4.75
N GLU A 81 1.10 0.40 -5.79
CA GLU A 81 0.68 -1.00 -5.71
C GLU A 81 1.85 -1.90 -5.33
N LEU A 82 1.63 -2.74 -4.33
CA LEU A 82 2.55 -3.77 -3.86
C LEU A 82 1.98 -5.13 -4.19
N GLN A 83 2.76 -5.96 -4.87
CA GLN A 83 2.45 -7.37 -5.04
C GLN A 83 3.02 -8.13 -3.84
N ARG A 84 2.17 -8.85 -3.09
CA ARG A 84 2.64 -9.71 -2.02
C ARG A 84 3.46 -10.86 -2.63
N ILE A 85 4.78 -10.82 -2.45
CA ILE A 85 5.64 -11.96 -2.74
C ILE A 85 5.33 -13.01 -1.67
N LEU A 86 4.65 -14.10 -2.03
CA LEU A 86 4.59 -15.25 -1.15
C LEU A 86 6.00 -15.84 -1.07
N PRO A 87 6.54 -16.14 0.12
CA PRO A 87 7.79 -16.89 0.22
C PRO A 87 7.58 -18.21 -0.52
N SER A 88 8.40 -18.47 -1.54
CA SER A 88 8.41 -19.74 -2.26
C SER A 88 8.92 -20.82 -1.32
N SER A 89 8.01 -21.38 -0.50
CA SER A 89 8.32 -22.62 0.20
C SER A 89 8.51 -23.70 -0.86
N LYS A 90 9.62 -24.43 -0.76
CA LYS A 90 9.90 -25.62 -1.56
C LYS A 90 8.81 -26.66 -1.26
N SER A 91 7.71 -26.58 -1.98
CA SER A 91 6.58 -27.49 -1.87
C SER A 91 5.88 -27.47 -3.23
N ASN A 92 6.12 -28.54 -4.00
CA ASN A 92 5.35 -28.86 -5.19
C ASN A 92 3.88 -29.09 -4.78
N ALA A 93 3.12 -28.02 -4.65
CA ALA A 93 1.67 -28.06 -4.56
C ALA A 93 1.13 -27.14 -5.65
N ARG A 94 0.66 -27.81 -6.71
CA ARG A 94 -0.16 -27.33 -7.83
C ARG A 94 -0.58 -25.87 -7.66
N PHE A 95 -0.09 -25.00 -8.55
CA PHE A 95 -0.66 -23.69 -8.82
C PHE A 95 -2.16 -23.85 -9.15
N SER A 96 -2.99 -23.96 -8.13
CA SER A 96 -4.41 -23.65 -8.24
C SER A 96 -4.47 -22.18 -8.59
N GLN A 97 -5.19 -21.86 -9.66
CA GLN A 97 -5.47 -20.53 -10.19
C GLN A 97 -6.27 -19.64 -9.20
N SER A 98 -5.96 -19.68 -7.90
CA SER A 98 -6.57 -18.82 -6.89
C SER A 98 -5.88 -17.45 -6.93
N ASN A 99 -6.45 -16.56 -7.74
CA ASN A 99 -6.40 -15.10 -7.67
C ASN A 99 -5.06 -14.45 -7.27
N VAL A 100 -4.14 -14.35 -8.23
CA VAL A 100 -3.00 -13.40 -8.18
C VAL A 100 -3.49 -11.95 -7.96
N ALA A 101 -4.73 -11.63 -8.34
CA ALA A 101 -5.35 -10.32 -8.13
C ALA A 101 -5.64 -9.98 -6.65
N ASP A 102 -5.90 -10.98 -5.80
CA ASP A 102 -6.24 -10.79 -4.37
C ASP A 102 -5.00 -10.63 -3.48
N SER A 103 -3.81 -10.77 -4.06
CA SER A 103 -2.52 -10.60 -3.37
C SER A 103 -2.00 -9.16 -3.42
N LYS A 104 -2.76 -8.25 -4.04
CA LYS A 104 -2.38 -6.85 -4.23
C LYS A 104 -2.71 -6.03 -2.99
N SER A 105 -1.78 -5.19 -2.59
CA SER A 105 -1.96 -4.20 -1.52
C SER A 105 -1.46 -2.84 -1.99
N TYR A 106 -1.85 -1.77 -1.30
CA TYR A 106 -1.47 -0.42 -1.65
C TYR A 106 -0.91 0.32 -0.45
N ILE A 107 0.03 1.22 -0.72
CA ILE A 107 0.58 2.17 0.26
C ILE A 107 0.45 3.59 -0.31
N LEU A 108 0.40 4.59 0.58
CA LEU A 108 0.57 5.99 0.18
C LEU A 108 2.03 6.39 0.39
N VAL A 109 2.64 6.94 -0.65
CA VAL A 109 4.00 7.48 -0.63
C VAL A 109 3.89 8.97 -0.91
N SER A 110 4.54 9.79 -0.08
CA SER A 110 4.57 11.24 -0.33
C SER A 110 5.37 11.54 -1.59
N GLN A 111 4.83 12.41 -2.45
CA GLN A 111 5.53 12.96 -3.62
C GLN A 111 6.21 14.30 -3.33
N LEU A 112 6.32 14.67 -2.05
CA LEU A 112 7.06 15.86 -1.64
C LEU A 112 8.55 15.70 -1.99
N GLU A 113 9.19 16.82 -2.32
CA GLU A 113 10.63 16.85 -2.55
C GLU A 113 11.38 16.38 -1.28
N PRO A 114 12.45 15.57 -1.39
CA PRO A 114 13.11 14.95 -0.24
C PRO A 114 13.51 15.95 0.87
N GLN A 115 14.01 17.13 0.48
CA GLN A 115 14.42 18.18 1.43
C GLN A 115 13.24 18.70 2.26
N VAL A 116 12.05 18.80 1.65
CA VAL A 116 10.82 19.24 2.31
C VAL A 116 10.28 18.12 3.19
N TYR A 117 10.30 16.89 2.70
CA TYR A 117 9.85 15.72 3.47
C TYR A 117 10.67 15.55 4.76
N GLU A 118 12.01 15.65 4.66
CA GLU A 118 12.89 15.54 5.83
C GLU A 118 12.61 16.64 6.86
N LYS A 119 12.43 17.88 6.40
CA LYS A 119 12.21 19.03 7.28
C LYS A 119 10.86 19.01 8.02
N TYR A 120 9.81 18.49 7.39
CA TYR A 120 8.44 18.66 7.89
C TYR A 120 7.73 17.35 8.26
N VAL A 121 8.23 16.20 7.83
CA VAL A 121 7.57 14.90 8.02
C VAL A 121 8.39 13.95 8.88
N VAL A 122 9.73 14.00 8.80
CA VAL A 122 10.59 13.11 9.59
C VAL A 122 10.61 13.57 11.05
N ASP A 123 10.10 12.73 11.94
CA ASP A 123 10.31 12.91 13.39
C ASP A 123 11.71 12.43 13.77
N VAL A 124 12.59 13.40 14.02
CA VAL A 124 13.99 13.18 14.43
C VAL A 124 14.07 12.29 15.68
N ASN A 125 13.09 12.38 16.57
CA ASN A 125 13.09 11.60 17.82
C ASN A 125 12.75 10.13 17.56
N ALA A 126 11.97 9.83 16.52
CA ALA A 126 11.61 8.47 16.13
C ALA A 126 12.61 7.85 15.13
N ALA A 127 13.43 8.66 14.45
CA ALA A 127 14.34 8.21 13.40
C ALA A 127 15.39 7.19 13.90
N HIS A 128 15.89 7.36 15.13
CA HIS A 128 16.85 6.42 15.72
C HIS A 128 16.24 5.04 15.96
N LEU A 129 14.99 4.99 16.42
CA LEU A 129 14.27 3.74 16.68
C LEU A 129 13.92 3.01 15.38
N SER A 130 13.51 3.73 14.34
CA SER A 130 13.19 3.12 13.05
C SER A 130 14.45 2.56 12.36
N GLY A 131 15.56 3.29 12.40
CA GLY A 131 16.85 2.81 11.91
C GLY A 131 17.32 1.55 12.65
N PHE A 132 17.27 1.57 13.98
CA PHE A 132 17.62 0.39 14.79
C PHE A 132 16.71 -0.81 14.53
N THR A 133 15.39 -0.57 14.43
CA THR A 133 14.41 -1.61 14.07
C THR A 133 14.72 -2.22 12.71
N PHE A 134 15.09 -1.40 11.72
CA PHE A 134 15.46 -1.87 10.39
C PHE A 134 16.71 -2.77 10.43
N VAL A 135 17.71 -2.43 11.24
CA VAL A 135 18.90 -3.27 11.46
C VAL A 135 18.50 -4.62 12.04
N ILE A 136 17.68 -4.65 13.10
CA ILE A 136 17.20 -5.90 13.71
C ILE A 136 16.44 -6.76 12.69
N ILE A 137 15.48 -6.17 11.97
CA ILE A 137 14.70 -6.89 10.95
C ILE A 137 15.61 -7.45 9.86
N SER A 138 16.62 -6.68 9.43
CA SER A 138 17.58 -7.13 8.41
C SER A 138 18.41 -8.32 8.90
N ILE A 139 18.89 -8.31 10.14
CA ILE A 139 19.62 -9.44 10.75
C ILE A 139 18.72 -10.68 10.81
N VAL A 140 17.49 -10.54 11.30
CA VAL A 140 16.53 -11.65 11.37
C VAL A 140 16.23 -12.20 9.98
N TYR A 141 16.05 -11.32 8.99
CA TYR A 141 15.81 -11.71 7.60
C TYR A 141 17.00 -12.48 7.02
N LEU A 142 18.22 -11.99 7.19
CA LEU A 142 19.46 -12.65 6.74
C LEU A 142 19.69 -14.00 7.45
N ALA A 143 19.26 -14.14 8.70
CA ALA A 143 19.31 -15.39 9.46
C ALA A 143 18.22 -16.43 9.04
N GLY A 144 17.44 -16.15 8.00
CA GLY A 144 16.39 -17.05 7.52
C GLY A 144 15.07 -16.91 8.28
N GLY A 145 14.81 -15.73 8.84
CA GLY A 145 13.54 -15.36 9.49
C GLY A 145 13.45 -15.72 10.98
N LYS A 146 14.50 -16.28 11.58
CA LYS A 146 14.57 -16.59 13.01
C LYS A 146 16.01 -16.50 13.53
N ILE A 147 16.18 -15.98 14.73
CA ILE A 147 17.47 -15.91 15.43
C ILE A 147 17.22 -16.02 16.93
N THR A 148 18.19 -16.54 17.68
CA THR A 148 18.13 -16.56 19.15
C THR A 148 18.54 -15.19 19.70
N GLU A 149 17.98 -14.81 20.86
CA GLU A 149 18.27 -13.53 21.49
C GLU A 149 19.77 -13.37 21.81
N GLY A 150 20.43 -14.42 22.31
CA GLY A 150 21.87 -14.38 22.59
C GLY A 150 22.71 -14.08 21.34
N MET A 151 22.41 -14.72 20.22
CA MET A 151 23.14 -14.49 18.97
C MET A 151 22.84 -13.10 18.38
N LEU A 152 21.62 -12.59 18.57
CA LEU A 152 21.28 -11.21 18.21
C LEU A 152 22.05 -10.20 19.08
N ALA A 153 22.14 -10.42 20.39
CA ALA A 153 22.87 -9.57 21.32
C ALA A 153 24.37 -9.54 21.02
N ASP A 154 24.96 -10.69 20.73
CA ASP A 154 26.38 -10.80 20.33
C ASP A 154 26.65 -9.99 19.05
N LEU A 155 25.80 -10.13 18.02
CA LEU A 155 25.91 -9.38 16.76
C LEU A 155 25.76 -7.87 16.96
N LEU A 156 24.84 -7.43 17.82
CA LEU A 156 24.66 -6.01 18.12
C LEU A 156 25.84 -5.45 18.94
N SER A 157 26.46 -6.26 19.81
CA SER A 157 27.63 -5.83 20.60
C SER A 157 28.85 -5.51 19.73
N LEU A 158 29.00 -6.18 18.58
CA LEU A 158 30.06 -5.90 17.61
C LEU A 158 29.92 -4.53 16.94
N CYS A 159 28.70 -3.98 16.88
CA CYS A 159 28.40 -2.69 16.26
C CYS A 159 28.61 -1.48 17.19
N SER A 160 28.90 -1.70 18.48
CA SER A 160 29.05 -0.64 19.49
C SER A 160 30.50 -0.19 19.74
N ASN A 161 31.43 -0.49 18.82
CA ASN A 161 32.83 -0.02 18.88
C ASN A 161 33.01 1.37 18.24
#